data_AF-A0A9X8DXF6-F1
#
_entry.id   AF-A0A9X8DXF6-F1
#
_cell.length_a   1.000
_cell.length_b   1.000
_cell.length_c   1.000
_cell.angle_alpha   90.00
_cell.angle_beta   90.00
_cell.angle_gamma   90.00
#
_symmetry.space_group_name_H-M   'P 1'
#
loop_
_entity.id
_entity.type
_entity.pdbx_description
1 polymer ?
#
loop_
_entity_poly.entity_id
_entity_poly.type
_entity_poly.pdbx_seq_one_letter_code
_entity_poly.pdbx_strand_id
1 'polypeptide(L)'
;MSQFRGQHRNTPDGSNVIPIVINNNNFTKGYPATLLSFINVKTLFHEFGHGCHGMLSNATYKRLGGTQVPKDFVELPSQLMEHWMSQPQVLAKHARHVDTNEPIPEALLEKVTAAMRFQQGFATVEHVACTLVDQALHALDTVDGLDLLAFEKDILAKLDMPEGIVLRHRLPHFNHLFGGASYAAGYYVYLWAAVLDADAFQAFVEAGDIFDKDTADRAKKFIYSSGNTRDQMEAYRAFRGREPSIDALMKKKGFVV
;
A
#
# COMPACT_ATOMS: atom_id res chain seq x y z
N MET A 1 -5.48 -7.80 -4.03
CA MET A 1 -5.72 -9.15 -3.42
C MET A 1 -7.20 -9.54 -3.47
N SER A 2 -7.50 -10.82 -3.72
CA SER A 2 -8.87 -11.38 -3.60
C SER A 2 -8.88 -12.55 -2.62
N GLN A 3 -10.04 -12.87 -2.06
CA GLN A 3 -10.19 -13.96 -1.09
C GLN A 3 -11.30 -14.90 -1.51
N PHE A 4 -10.97 -16.18 -1.73
CA PHE A 4 -11.97 -17.22 -2.01
C PHE A 4 -12.69 -17.66 -0.74
N ARG A 5 -12.01 -17.61 0.41
CA ARG A 5 -12.59 -17.93 1.72
C ARG A 5 -12.00 -17.07 2.83
N GLY A 6 -12.88 -16.38 3.55
CA GLY A 6 -12.62 -15.57 4.75
C GLY A 6 -12.22 -16.39 5.97
N GLN A 7 -11.23 -15.93 6.75
CA GLN A 7 -10.98 -16.48 8.09
C GLN A 7 -12.12 -16.11 9.05
N HIS A 8 -12.59 -17.08 9.83
CA HIS A 8 -13.57 -16.87 10.91
C HIS A 8 -13.66 -18.09 11.86
N ARG A 9 -14.36 -17.93 12.98
CA ARG A 9 -14.68 -19.01 13.95
C ARG A 9 -16.17 -19.17 14.23
N ASN A 10 -17.04 -18.40 13.59
CA ASN A 10 -18.49 -18.45 13.80
C ASN A 10 -19.15 -19.60 13.02
N THR A 11 -18.58 -20.80 13.09
CA THR A 11 -19.16 -22.05 12.57
C THR A 11 -19.99 -22.73 13.65
N PRO A 12 -20.91 -23.66 13.30
CA PRO A 12 -21.73 -24.38 14.29
C PRO A 12 -20.91 -25.13 15.36
N ASP A 13 -19.71 -25.59 15.02
CA ASP A 13 -18.78 -26.33 15.88
C ASP A 13 -17.67 -25.45 16.49
N GLY A 14 -17.66 -24.14 16.21
CA GLY A 14 -16.64 -23.19 16.68
C GLY A 14 -15.25 -23.37 16.06
N SER A 15 -15.12 -24.20 15.01
CA SER A 15 -13.85 -24.44 14.33
C SER A 15 -13.29 -23.20 13.64
N ASN A 16 -11.96 -23.11 13.56
CA ASN A 16 -11.28 -22.04 12.83
C ASN A 16 -11.24 -22.34 11.33
N VAL A 17 -11.95 -21.55 10.55
CA VAL A 17 -11.93 -21.63 9.09
C VAL A 17 -10.67 -20.96 8.57
N ILE A 18 -9.79 -21.74 7.94
CA ILE A 18 -8.54 -21.26 7.36
C ILE A 18 -8.83 -20.44 6.09
N PRO A 19 -8.25 -19.23 5.94
CA PRO A 19 -8.46 -18.38 4.78
C PRO A 19 -7.82 -18.96 3.52
N ILE A 20 -8.39 -18.65 2.36
CA ILE A 20 -7.82 -18.94 1.04
C ILE A 20 -7.69 -17.60 0.31
N VAL A 21 -6.45 -17.11 0.17
CA VAL A 21 -6.12 -15.80 -0.41
C VAL A 21 -5.46 -15.97 -1.77
N ILE A 22 -5.63 -14.98 -2.65
CA ILE A 22 -4.97 -14.91 -3.96
C ILE A 22 -4.39 -13.52 -4.20
N ASN A 23 -3.13 -13.48 -4.64
CA ASN A 23 -2.51 -12.29 -5.21
C ASN A 23 -2.37 -12.49 -6.72
N ASN A 24 -2.85 -11.51 -7.49
CA ASN A 24 -2.74 -11.50 -8.94
C ASN A 24 -1.86 -10.33 -9.34
N ASN A 25 -0.82 -10.61 -10.13
CA ASN A 25 0.12 -9.61 -10.62
C ASN A 25 0.23 -9.72 -12.14
N ASN A 26 0.33 -8.58 -12.82
CA ASN A 26 0.47 -8.51 -14.27
C ASN A 26 1.95 -8.37 -14.68
N PHE A 27 2.81 -9.25 -14.17
CA PHE A 27 4.23 -9.25 -14.56
C PHE A 27 4.40 -9.83 -15.96
N THR A 28 5.29 -9.23 -16.76
CA THR A 28 5.64 -9.74 -18.08
C THR A 28 6.31 -11.10 -17.96
N LYS A 29 5.73 -12.13 -18.57
CA LYS A 29 6.32 -13.47 -18.62
C LYS A 29 7.60 -13.43 -19.47
N GLY A 30 8.75 -13.72 -18.87
CA GLY A 30 10.04 -13.81 -19.55
C GLY A 30 10.47 -15.24 -19.86
N TYR A 31 11.51 -15.37 -20.71
CA TYR A 31 12.21 -16.62 -21.02
C TYR A 31 13.70 -16.31 -21.30
N PRO A 32 14.67 -17.06 -20.75
CA PRO A 32 14.51 -18.21 -19.84
C PRO A 32 14.06 -17.85 -18.42
N ALA A 33 14.07 -16.57 -18.04
CA ALA A 33 13.66 -16.10 -16.72
C ALA A 33 12.75 -14.87 -16.79
N THR A 34 11.91 -14.69 -15.77
CA THR A 34 11.08 -13.49 -15.59
C THR A 34 11.82 -12.52 -14.66
N LEU A 35 12.36 -11.44 -15.23
CA LEU A 35 13.02 -10.37 -14.48
C LEU A 35 12.00 -9.30 -14.09
N LEU A 36 12.02 -8.88 -12.82
CA LEU A 36 11.12 -7.87 -12.30
C LEU A 36 11.85 -6.53 -12.17
N SER A 37 11.20 -5.46 -12.63
CA SER A 37 11.62 -4.10 -12.29
C SER A 37 11.46 -3.87 -10.78
N PHE A 38 12.13 -2.85 -10.24
CA PHE A 38 11.99 -2.48 -8.83
C PHE A 38 10.54 -2.14 -8.47
N ILE A 39 9.79 -1.53 -9.40
CA ILE A 39 8.36 -1.24 -9.24
C ILE A 39 7.54 -2.55 -9.17
N ASN A 40 7.84 -3.54 -10.01
CA ASN A 40 7.15 -4.84 -9.95
C ASN A 40 7.43 -5.58 -8.65
N VAL A 41 8.66 -5.51 -8.12
CA VAL A 41 8.99 -6.06 -6.79
C VAL A 41 8.20 -5.33 -5.70
N LYS A 42 8.08 -4.01 -5.78
CA LYS A 42 7.24 -3.22 -4.88
C LYS A 42 5.79 -3.70 -4.88
N THR A 43 5.19 -3.86 -6.06
CA THR A 43 3.84 -4.41 -6.21
C THR A 43 3.72 -5.82 -5.62
N LEU A 44 4.74 -6.67 -5.79
CA LEU A 44 4.74 -8.01 -5.20
C LEU A 44 4.66 -7.96 -3.67
N PHE A 45 5.49 -7.13 -3.03
CA PHE A 45 5.47 -6.98 -1.57
C PHE A 45 4.18 -6.34 -1.07
N HIS A 46 3.67 -5.34 -1.78
CA HIS A 46 2.38 -4.71 -1.50
C HIS A 46 1.26 -5.76 -1.45
N GLU A 47 1.12 -6.55 -2.51
CA GLU A 47 0.10 -7.59 -2.61
C GLU A 47 0.30 -8.67 -1.55
N PHE A 48 1.56 -9.05 -1.27
CA PHE A 48 1.87 -10.00 -0.21
C PHE A 48 1.48 -9.48 1.18
N GLY A 49 1.59 -8.17 1.43
CA GLY A 49 1.12 -7.56 2.68
C GLY A 49 -0.39 -7.70 2.87
N HIS A 50 -1.20 -7.51 1.82
CA HIS A 50 -2.63 -7.88 1.87
C HIS A 50 -2.84 -9.38 2.05
N GLY A 51 -2.02 -10.21 1.40
CA GLY A 51 -2.01 -11.66 1.59
C GLY A 51 -1.81 -12.03 3.07
N CYS A 52 -0.83 -11.43 3.73
CA CYS A 52 -0.58 -11.57 5.17
C CYS A 52 -1.77 -11.08 6.00
N HIS A 53 -2.39 -9.95 5.66
CA HIS A 53 -3.58 -9.45 6.37
C HIS A 53 -4.75 -10.45 6.30
N GLY A 54 -4.95 -11.09 5.15
CA GLY A 54 -5.92 -12.17 5.01
C GLY A 54 -5.53 -13.46 5.75
N MET A 55 -4.28 -13.91 5.60
CA MET A 55 -3.76 -15.17 6.16
C MET A 55 -3.64 -15.16 7.68
N LEU A 56 -3.24 -14.02 8.26
CA LEU A 56 -2.98 -13.87 9.70
C LEU A 56 -4.22 -13.46 10.49
N SER A 57 -5.35 -13.19 9.82
CA SER A 57 -6.63 -12.84 10.44
C SER A 57 -7.01 -13.81 11.57
N ASN A 58 -7.54 -13.26 12.65
CA ASN A 58 -7.95 -14.03 13.83
C ASN A 58 -9.29 -13.56 14.42
N ALA A 59 -10.28 -13.29 13.56
CA ALA A 59 -11.60 -12.84 13.94
C ALA A 59 -12.55 -14.00 14.27
N THR A 60 -13.52 -13.74 15.15
CA THR A 60 -14.61 -14.68 15.44
C THR A 60 -15.64 -14.65 14.32
N TYR A 61 -16.10 -13.46 13.92
CA TYR A 61 -17.14 -13.30 12.90
C TYR A 61 -16.54 -13.04 11.53
N LYS A 62 -17.01 -13.77 10.51
CA LYS A 62 -16.56 -13.63 9.12
C LYS A 62 -16.55 -12.19 8.63
N ARG A 63 -17.57 -11.38 8.98
CA ARG A 63 -17.68 -9.97 8.55
C ARG A 63 -16.55 -9.07 9.06
N LEU A 64 -15.82 -9.49 10.08
CA LEU A 64 -14.76 -8.71 10.72
C LEU A 64 -13.36 -9.24 10.41
N GLY A 65 -13.24 -10.36 9.68
CA GLY A 65 -11.96 -11.02 9.42
C GLY A 65 -11.23 -10.50 8.19
N GLY A 66 -9.90 -10.61 8.20
CA GLY A 66 -9.01 -10.29 7.10
C GLY A 66 -9.09 -8.81 6.72
N THR A 67 -9.12 -8.54 5.42
CA THR A 67 -9.12 -7.18 4.86
C THR A 67 -10.47 -6.46 4.91
N GLN A 68 -11.43 -6.93 5.70
CA GLN A 68 -12.75 -6.31 5.86
C GLN A 68 -12.71 -5.11 6.82
N VAL A 69 -11.74 -4.24 6.62
CA VAL A 69 -11.50 -3.00 7.39
C VAL A 69 -11.88 -1.78 6.55
N PRO A 70 -12.04 -0.59 7.17
CA PRO A 70 -12.12 0.68 6.46
C PRO A 70 -11.02 0.84 5.40
N LYS A 71 -11.34 1.50 4.29
CA LYS A 71 -10.44 1.63 3.12
C LYS A 71 -9.20 2.46 3.43
N ASP A 72 -9.31 3.44 4.31
CA ASP A 72 -8.21 4.26 4.82
C ASP A 72 -7.23 3.48 5.73
N PHE A 73 -7.60 2.27 6.17
CA PHE A 73 -6.72 1.36 6.90
C PHE A 73 -6.26 0.14 6.08
N VAL A 74 -7.04 -0.30 5.08
CA VAL A 74 -6.76 -1.56 4.35
C VAL A 74 -5.41 -1.55 3.65
N GLU A 75 -4.93 -0.37 3.26
CA GLU A 75 -3.65 -0.14 2.59
C GLU A 75 -2.44 -0.07 3.55
N LEU A 76 -2.65 0.06 4.86
CA LEU A 76 -1.54 0.07 5.82
C LEU A 76 -0.76 -1.26 5.78
N PRO A 77 -1.40 -2.45 5.90
CA PRO A 77 -0.67 -3.71 5.91
C PRO A 77 0.09 -4.03 4.61
N SER A 78 -0.44 -3.59 3.46
CA SER A 78 0.21 -3.73 2.16
C SER A 78 1.41 -2.81 2.03
N GLN A 79 1.24 -1.51 2.26
CA GLN A 79 2.33 -0.54 2.15
C GLN A 79 3.40 -0.71 3.23
N LEU A 80 3.03 -1.15 4.44
CA LEU A 80 3.98 -1.50 5.49
C LEU A 80 4.95 -2.58 4.97
N MET A 81 4.44 -3.62 4.31
CA MET A 81 5.26 -4.70 3.75
C MET A 81 6.27 -4.21 2.69
N GLU A 82 5.96 -3.13 1.97
CA GLU A 82 6.88 -2.53 0.98
C GLU A 82 8.16 -1.99 1.60
N HIS A 83 8.19 -1.66 2.90
CA HIS A 83 9.42 -1.15 3.50
C HIS A 83 10.53 -2.19 3.56
N TRP A 84 10.20 -3.48 3.70
CA TRP A 84 11.20 -4.54 3.75
C TRP A 84 11.88 -4.76 2.39
N MET A 85 11.19 -4.55 1.27
CA MET A 85 11.78 -4.84 -0.05
C MET A 85 13.01 -3.98 -0.38
N SER A 86 13.19 -2.84 0.29
CA SER A 86 14.30 -1.93 0.06
C SER A 86 15.38 -1.96 1.15
N GLN A 87 15.22 -2.81 2.17
CA GLN A 87 16.20 -2.91 3.24
C GLN A 87 17.45 -3.64 2.73
N PRO A 88 18.67 -3.14 2.99
CA PRO A 88 19.90 -3.73 2.46
C PRO A 88 20.02 -5.24 2.71
N GLN A 89 19.69 -5.68 3.93
CA GLN A 89 19.73 -7.10 4.33
C GLN A 89 18.68 -7.98 3.62
N VAL A 90 17.56 -7.40 3.18
CA VAL A 90 16.54 -8.10 2.40
C VAL A 90 16.93 -8.12 0.92
N LEU A 91 17.28 -6.96 0.37
CA LEU A 91 17.75 -6.81 -1.01
C LEU A 91 18.93 -7.73 -1.32
N ALA A 92 19.96 -7.77 -0.46
CA ALA A 92 21.13 -8.62 -0.65
C ALA A 92 20.78 -10.13 -0.70
N LYS A 93 19.65 -10.54 -0.11
CA LYS A 93 19.20 -11.93 -0.13
C LYS A 93 18.55 -12.31 -1.46
N HIS A 94 17.72 -11.44 -2.04
CA HIS A 94 16.90 -11.77 -3.22
C HIS A 94 17.34 -11.09 -4.53
N ALA A 95 18.09 -9.99 -4.49
CA ALA A 95 18.65 -9.35 -5.67
C ALA A 95 19.95 -10.07 -6.08
N ARG A 96 19.80 -11.10 -6.92
CA ARG A 96 20.89 -11.94 -7.41
C ARG A 96 20.89 -12.01 -8.93
N HIS A 97 22.07 -12.10 -9.52
CA HIS A 97 22.22 -12.25 -10.96
C HIS A 97 21.60 -13.59 -11.40
N VAL A 98 20.81 -13.56 -12.47
CA VAL A 98 20.02 -14.73 -12.89
C VAL A 98 20.88 -15.92 -13.32
N ASP A 99 22.04 -15.66 -13.93
CA ASP A 99 22.92 -16.72 -14.45
C ASP A 99 23.98 -17.18 -13.44
N THR A 100 24.49 -16.28 -12.60
CA THR A 100 25.63 -16.56 -11.70
C THR A 100 25.22 -16.71 -10.25
N ASN A 101 23.98 -16.32 -9.90
CA ASN A 101 23.45 -16.27 -8.54
C ASN A 101 24.24 -15.36 -7.58
N GLU A 102 25.18 -14.57 -8.11
CA GLU A 102 25.95 -13.60 -7.34
C GLU A 102 25.03 -12.48 -6.82
N PRO A 103 25.21 -12.04 -5.57
CA PRO A 103 24.41 -10.95 -5.01
C PRO A 103 24.68 -9.63 -5.73
N ILE A 104 23.71 -8.72 -5.68
CA ILE A 104 23.90 -7.34 -6.14
C ILE A 104 25.17 -6.75 -5.48
N PRO A 105 26.11 -6.19 -6.26
CA PRO A 105 27.28 -5.51 -5.71
C PRO A 105 26.89 -4.37 -4.77
N GLU A 106 27.63 -4.22 -3.66
CA GLU A 106 27.37 -3.19 -2.65
C GLU A 106 27.31 -1.78 -3.25
N ALA A 107 28.25 -1.44 -4.15
CA ALA A 107 28.25 -0.14 -4.83
C ALA A 107 27.02 0.11 -5.72
N LEU A 108 26.35 -0.94 -6.23
CA LEU A 108 25.08 -0.80 -6.95
C LEU A 108 23.91 -0.70 -5.98
N LEU A 109 23.94 -1.44 -4.87
CA LEU A 109 22.94 -1.35 -3.82
C LEU A 109 22.86 0.07 -3.25
N GLU A 110 23.99 0.68 -2.93
CA GLU A 110 24.07 2.08 -2.45
C GLU A 110 23.45 3.07 -3.45
N LYS A 111 23.74 2.90 -4.75
CA LYS A 111 23.18 3.75 -5.81
C LYS A 111 21.66 3.59 -5.92
N VAL A 112 21.15 2.36 -5.85
CA VAL A 112 19.71 2.09 -5.86
C VAL A 112 19.03 2.71 -4.63
N THR A 113 19.63 2.56 -3.45
CA THR A 113 19.14 3.15 -2.20
C THR A 113 19.10 4.68 -2.28
N ALA A 114 20.17 5.32 -2.78
CA ALA A 114 20.22 6.76 -2.97
C ALA A 114 19.17 7.26 -3.99
N ALA A 115 18.91 6.47 -5.03
CA ALA A 115 17.93 6.78 -6.06
C ALA A 115 16.47 6.59 -5.63
N MET A 116 16.17 6.01 -4.45
CA MET A 116 14.77 5.80 -4.01
C MET A 116 13.96 7.09 -3.86
N ARG A 117 14.63 8.22 -3.65
CA ARG A 117 14.01 9.57 -3.59
C ARG A 117 13.92 10.26 -4.94
N PHE A 118 14.58 9.72 -5.97
CA PHE A 118 14.52 10.26 -7.31
C PHE A 118 13.07 10.26 -7.81
N GLN A 119 12.65 11.36 -8.44
CA GLN A 119 11.29 11.59 -8.94
C GLN A 119 10.15 11.61 -7.90
N GLN A 120 10.42 11.72 -6.59
CA GLN A 120 9.33 11.83 -5.60
C GLN A 120 8.44 13.07 -5.82
N GLY A 121 8.97 14.16 -6.39
CA GLY A 121 8.15 15.30 -6.82
C GLY A 121 7.11 14.90 -7.85
N PHE A 122 7.54 14.30 -8.97
CA PHE A 122 6.64 13.78 -10.02
C PHE A 122 5.63 12.78 -9.45
N ALA A 123 6.13 11.74 -8.78
CA ALA A 123 5.30 10.63 -8.27
C ALA A 123 4.28 11.07 -7.21
N THR A 124 4.57 12.15 -6.49
CA THR A 124 3.65 12.74 -5.51
C THR A 124 2.63 13.62 -6.20
N VAL A 125 3.03 14.50 -7.12
CA VAL A 125 2.11 15.40 -7.84
C VAL A 125 1.11 14.59 -8.66
N GLU A 126 1.53 13.62 -9.47
CA GLU A 126 0.61 12.81 -10.29
C GLU A 126 -0.43 12.05 -9.46
N HIS A 127 -0.08 11.67 -8.22
CA HIS A 127 -0.93 10.92 -7.31
C HIS A 127 -1.90 11.85 -6.57
N VAL A 128 -1.41 12.95 -6.01
CA VAL A 128 -2.24 13.97 -5.34
C VAL A 128 -3.24 14.56 -6.34
N ALA A 129 -2.83 14.81 -7.59
CA ALA A 129 -3.73 15.27 -8.64
C ALA A 129 -4.87 14.27 -8.91
N CYS A 130 -4.57 12.96 -9.02
CA CYS A 130 -5.60 11.93 -9.12
C CYS A 130 -6.55 11.93 -7.92
N THR A 131 -6.02 12.09 -6.71
CA THR A 131 -6.83 12.19 -5.49
C THR A 131 -7.75 13.40 -5.50
N LEU A 132 -7.25 14.57 -5.89
CA LEU A 132 -8.04 15.80 -5.91
C LEU A 132 -9.11 15.78 -7.01
N VAL A 133 -8.79 15.22 -8.18
CA VAL A 133 -9.76 15.00 -9.27
C VAL A 133 -10.86 14.01 -8.84
N ASP A 134 -10.51 12.92 -8.17
CA ASP A 134 -11.47 11.97 -7.59
C ASP A 134 -12.43 12.66 -6.61
N GLN A 135 -11.90 13.42 -5.65
CA GLN A 135 -12.73 14.15 -4.67
C GLN A 135 -13.62 15.20 -5.34
N ALA A 136 -13.09 15.96 -6.30
CA ALA A 136 -13.85 16.97 -7.02
C ALA A 136 -15.02 16.35 -7.81
N LEU A 137 -14.79 15.21 -8.46
CA LEU A 137 -15.80 14.52 -9.25
C LEU A 137 -16.94 13.98 -8.37
N HIS A 138 -16.60 13.35 -7.24
CA HIS A 138 -17.59 12.75 -6.35
C HIS A 138 -18.24 13.75 -5.38
N ALA A 139 -17.81 15.01 -5.41
CA ALA A 139 -18.46 16.11 -4.70
C ALA A 139 -19.53 16.83 -5.55
N LEU A 140 -19.74 16.43 -6.81
CA LEU A 140 -20.79 17.00 -7.65
C LEU A 140 -22.17 16.54 -7.20
N ASP A 141 -23.12 17.48 -7.12
CA ASP A 141 -24.52 17.18 -6.79
C ASP A 141 -25.25 16.40 -7.90
N THR A 142 -24.84 16.59 -9.16
CA THR A 142 -25.35 15.88 -10.33
C THR A 142 -24.26 15.71 -11.38
N VAL A 143 -24.39 14.66 -12.19
CA VAL A 143 -23.53 14.36 -13.35
C VAL A 143 -24.28 14.52 -14.69
N ASP A 144 -25.49 15.06 -14.67
CA ASP A 144 -26.30 15.26 -15.87
C ASP A 144 -25.60 16.21 -16.85
N GLY A 145 -25.35 15.75 -18.06
CA GLY A 145 -24.65 16.53 -19.09
C GLY A 145 -23.16 16.76 -18.83
N LEU A 146 -22.55 16.05 -17.87
CA LEU A 146 -21.14 16.20 -17.54
C LEU A 146 -20.24 15.76 -18.71
N ASP A 147 -19.46 16.70 -19.25
CA ASP A 147 -18.30 16.40 -20.08
C ASP A 147 -17.10 16.10 -19.17
N LEU A 148 -16.79 14.81 -19.03
CA LEU A 148 -15.68 14.35 -18.18
C LEU A 148 -14.31 14.88 -18.61
N LEU A 149 -14.09 15.09 -19.91
CA LEU A 149 -12.80 15.56 -20.42
C LEU A 149 -12.63 17.05 -20.16
N ALA A 150 -13.70 17.84 -20.36
CA ALA A 150 -13.71 19.25 -20.02
C ALA A 150 -13.55 19.44 -18.50
N PHE A 151 -14.29 18.66 -17.69
CA PHE A 151 -14.18 18.66 -16.24
C PHE A 151 -12.75 18.38 -15.78
N GLU A 152 -12.12 17.31 -16.28
CA GLU A 152 -10.74 16.95 -15.92
C GLU A 152 -9.78 18.09 -16.27
N LYS A 153 -9.87 18.66 -17.47
CA LYS A 153 -9.04 19.79 -17.89
C LYS A 153 -9.21 21.00 -16.97
N ASP A 154 -10.44 21.34 -16.60
CA ASP A 154 -10.75 22.48 -15.74
C ASP A 154 -10.22 22.29 -14.32
N ILE A 155 -10.35 21.09 -13.76
CA ILE A 155 -9.77 20.78 -12.45
C ILE A 155 -8.24 20.85 -12.50
N LEU A 156 -7.59 20.26 -13.51
CA LEU A 156 -6.14 20.30 -13.63
C LEU A 156 -5.61 21.74 -13.82
N ALA A 157 -6.35 22.60 -14.54
CA ALA A 157 -6.02 24.02 -14.66
C ALA A 157 -6.14 24.76 -13.31
N LYS A 158 -7.19 24.48 -12.52
CA LYS A 158 -7.37 25.07 -11.17
C LYS A 158 -6.28 24.63 -10.19
N LEU A 159 -5.72 23.43 -10.38
CA LEU A 159 -4.62 22.89 -9.57
C LEU A 159 -3.24 23.44 -9.98
N ASP A 160 -3.17 24.30 -11.01
CA ASP A 160 -1.92 24.81 -11.57
C ASP A 160 -0.94 23.66 -11.90
N MET A 161 -1.45 22.64 -12.59
CA MET A 161 -0.68 21.44 -12.88
C MET A 161 0.58 21.76 -13.70
N PRO A 162 1.77 21.29 -13.26
CA PRO A 162 2.99 21.45 -14.03
C PRO A 162 2.86 20.80 -15.41
N GLU A 163 3.27 21.51 -16.47
CA GLU A 163 3.11 21.08 -17.88
C GLU A 163 3.67 19.68 -18.16
N GLY A 164 4.78 19.31 -17.51
CA GLY A 164 5.44 18.01 -17.68
C GLY A 164 4.84 16.85 -16.88
N ILE A 165 3.79 17.07 -16.09
CA ILE A 165 3.20 16.04 -15.21
C ILE A 165 1.73 15.83 -15.59
N VAL A 166 1.37 14.57 -15.85
CA VAL A 166 -0.01 14.15 -16.13
C VAL A 166 -0.58 13.36 -14.97
N LEU A 167 -1.90 13.15 -14.97
CA LEU A 167 -2.54 12.24 -14.02
C LEU A 167 -1.99 10.82 -14.20
N ARG A 168 -1.70 10.16 -13.08
CA ARG A 168 -1.34 8.73 -13.07
C ARG A 168 -2.44 7.86 -13.71
N HIS A 169 -3.70 8.27 -13.51
CA HIS A 169 -4.88 7.68 -14.14
C HIS A 169 -5.81 8.79 -14.62
N ARG A 170 -6.02 8.92 -15.94
CA ARG A 170 -7.05 9.78 -16.52
C ARG A 170 -8.43 9.15 -16.29
N LEU A 171 -9.46 9.97 -16.18
CA LEU A 171 -10.82 9.53 -15.84
C LEU A 171 -11.34 8.36 -16.71
N PRO A 172 -11.21 8.35 -18.05
CA PRO A 172 -11.76 7.26 -18.87
C PRO A 172 -11.20 5.87 -18.58
N HIS A 173 -10.03 5.77 -17.97
CA HIS A 173 -9.37 4.51 -17.64
C HIS A 173 -9.04 4.41 -16.14
N PHE A 174 -9.68 5.22 -15.30
CA PHE A 174 -9.45 5.21 -13.86
C PHE A 174 -10.22 4.09 -13.17
N ASN A 175 -9.77 2.84 -13.40
CA ASN A 175 -10.44 1.64 -12.90
C ASN A 175 -10.63 1.60 -11.37
N HIS A 176 -9.82 2.29 -10.59
CA HIS A 176 -10.03 2.40 -9.14
C HIS A 176 -11.39 3.04 -8.81
N LEU A 177 -11.78 4.06 -9.57
CA LEU A 177 -13.04 4.79 -9.36
C LEU A 177 -14.20 4.10 -10.07
N PHE A 178 -13.97 3.63 -11.31
CA PHE A 178 -15.05 3.20 -12.21
C PHE A 178 -15.13 1.69 -12.46
N GLY A 179 -14.11 0.92 -12.08
CA GLY A 179 -14.15 -0.55 -12.14
C GLY A 179 -15.02 -1.18 -11.05
N GLY A 180 -15.43 -0.37 -10.06
CA GLY A 180 -16.37 -0.70 -9.00
C GLY A 180 -16.33 0.39 -7.92
N ALA A 181 -17.31 0.42 -7.02
CA ALA A 181 -17.43 1.45 -5.99
C ALA A 181 -16.35 1.39 -4.87
N SER A 182 -15.28 0.60 -5.04
CA SER A 182 -14.34 0.31 -3.96
C SER A 182 -13.41 1.46 -3.59
N TYR A 183 -13.06 2.32 -4.54
CA TYR A 183 -12.21 3.51 -4.33
C TYR A 183 -12.82 4.80 -4.91
N ALA A 184 -14.08 4.76 -5.36
CA ALA A 184 -14.83 5.95 -5.72
C ALA A 184 -14.92 6.90 -4.51
N ALA A 185 -14.55 8.17 -4.68
CA ALA A 185 -14.37 9.15 -3.59
C ALA A 185 -13.33 8.72 -2.53
N GLY A 186 -12.44 7.79 -2.87
CA GLY A 186 -11.57 7.10 -1.92
C GLY A 186 -10.14 6.94 -2.41
N TYR A 187 -9.70 7.57 -3.50
CA TYR A 187 -8.31 7.41 -3.96
C TYR A 187 -7.29 8.03 -2.99
N TYR A 188 -7.71 8.95 -2.12
CA TYR A 188 -6.86 9.52 -1.06
C TYR A 188 -6.34 8.48 -0.05
N VAL A 189 -7.00 7.31 0.06
CA VAL A 189 -6.65 6.29 1.06
C VAL A 189 -5.22 5.78 0.91
N TYR A 190 -4.64 5.83 -0.28
CA TYR A 190 -3.24 5.49 -0.50
C TYR A 190 -2.30 6.46 0.23
N LEU A 191 -2.54 7.78 0.18
CA LEU A 191 -1.75 8.76 0.94
C LEU A 191 -2.03 8.69 2.43
N TRP A 192 -3.29 8.45 2.80
CA TRP A 192 -3.67 8.29 4.21
C TRP A 192 -2.93 7.12 4.85
N ALA A 193 -2.95 5.95 4.19
CA ALA A 193 -2.20 4.80 4.63
C ALA A 193 -0.68 5.00 4.53
N ALA A 194 -0.20 5.82 3.59
CA ALA A 194 1.23 6.17 3.49
C ALA A 194 1.77 6.86 4.75
N VAL A 195 0.93 7.66 5.43
CA VAL A 195 1.25 8.24 6.74
C VAL A 195 1.38 7.12 7.78
N LEU A 196 0.37 6.24 7.83
CA LEU A 196 0.33 5.14 8.80
C LEU A 196 1.52 4.19 8.63
N ASP A 197 1.85 3.77 7.41
CA ASP A 197 2.91 2.79 7.16
C ASP A 197 4.29 3.35 7.44
N ALA A 198 4.53 4.61 7.07
CA ALA A 198 5.84 5.20 7.21
C ALA A 198 6.17 5.37 8.69
N ASP A 199 5.20 5.80 9.47
CA ASP A 199 5.30 5.90 10.92
C ASP A 199 5.34 4.52 11.60
N ALA A 200 4.56 3.55 11.11
CA ALA A 200 4.56 2.20 11.65
C ALA A 200 5.91 1.50 11.45
N PHE A 201 6.54 1.70 10.30
CA PHE A 201 7.88 1.17 10.05
C PHE A 201 8.94 1.84 10.94
N GLN A 202 8.74 3.09 11.39
CA GLN A 202 9.65 3.69 12.37
C GLN A 202 9.68 2.94 13.70
N ALA A 203 8.62 2.24 14.11
CA ALA A 203 8.67 1.42 15.33
C ALA A 203 9.73 0.31 15.22
N PHE A 204 9.93 -0.25 14.03
CA PHE A 204 10.98 -1.23 13.76
C PHE A 204 12.37 -0.59 13.69
N VAL A 205 12.48 0.61 13.12
CA VAL A 205 13.74 1.38 13.12
C VAL A 205 14.17 1.78 14.54
N GLU A 206 13.21 2.23 15.36
CA GLU A 206 13.42 2.63 16.76
C GLU A 206 13.84 1.45 17.64
N ALA A 207 13.37 0.23 17.33
CA ALA A 207 13.80 -1.00 17.99
C ALA A 207 15.25 -1.39 17.64
N GLY A 208 15.86 -0.79 16.61
CA GLY A 208 17.21 -1.10 16.14
C GLY A 208 17.32 -2.36 15.29
N ASP A 209 16.23 -3.11 15.11
CA ASP A 209 16.14 -4.28 14.25
C ASP A 209 14.81 -4.28 13.48
N ILE A 210 14.89 -4.30 12.14
CA ILE A 210 13.72 -4.36 11.27
C ILE A 210 12.98 -5.71 11.34
N PHE A 211 13.55 -6.69 12.05
CA PHE A 211 12.94 -7.99 12.36
C PHE A 211 12.69 -8.16 13.86
N ASP A 212 12.72 -7.08 14.66
CA ASP A 212 12.46 -7.13 16.10
C ASP A 212 11.17 -7.90 16.40
N LYS A 213 11.32 -8.97 17.19
CA LYS A 213 10.26 -9.94 17.44
C LYS A 213 9.08 -9.31 18.17
N ASP A 214 9.33 -8.46 19.16
CA ASP A 214 8.27 -7.87 19.98
C ASP A 214 7.45 -6.88 19.14
N THR A 215 8.10 -6.08 18.30
CA THR A 215 7.45 -5.18 17.36
C THR A 215 6.66 -5.94 16.30
N ALA A 216 7.22 -7.03 15.76
CA ALA A 216 6.52 -7.92 14.83
C ALA A 216 5.28 -8.58 15.47
N ASP A 217 5.37 -9.02 16.74
CA ASP A 217 4.24 -9.61 17.47
C ASP A 217 3.13 -8.58 17.71
N ARG A 218 3.49 -7.33 18.02
CA ARG A 218 2.50 -6.22 18.11
C ARG A 218 1.87 -5.93 16.75
N ALA A 219 2.66 -5.84 15.68
CA ALA A 219 2.14 -5.62 14.33
C ALA A 219 1.21 -6.75 13.91
N LYS A 220 1.60 -8.02 14.15
CA LYS A 220 0.75 -9.18 13.91
C LYS A 220 -0.56 -9.05 14.67
N LYS A 221 -0.51 -8.80 15.99
CA LYS A 221 -1.69 -8.79 16.86
C LYS A 221 -2.67 -7.67 16.50
N PHE A 222 -2.18 -6.46 16.28
CA PHE A 222 -3.03 -5.27 16.18
C PHE A 222 -3.25 -4.77 14.76
N ILE A 223 -2.39 -5.13 13.79
CA ILE A 223 -2.55 -4.73 12.39
C ILE A 223 -2.99 -5.93 11.54
N TYR A 224 -2.25 -7.02 11.53
CA TYR A 224 -2.50 -8.12 10.57
C TYR A 224 -3.57 -9.13 11.02
N SER A 225 -3.78 -9.33 12.32
CA SER A 225 -4.69 -10.35 12.86
C SER A 225 -6.03 -9.80 13.35
N SER A 226 -6.10 -8.49 13.61
CA SER A 226 -7.26 -7.83 14.22
C SER A 226 -8.45 -7.72 13.27
N GLY A 227 -8.21 -7.58 11.97
CA GLY A 227 -9.26 -7.24 11.01
C GLY A 227 -10.07 -6.03 11.53
N ASN A 228 -11.39 -6.11 11.43
CA ASN A 228 -12.30 -5.08 11.93
C ASN A 228 -12.92 -5.42 13.29
N THR A 229 -12.20 -6.15 14.14
CA THR A 229 -12.67 -6.50 15.50
C THR A 229 -12.44 -5.41 16.53
N ARG A 230 -11.74 -4.33 16.15
CA ARG A 230 -11.45 -3.14 16.95
C ARG A 230 -11.50 -1.91 16.04
N ASP A 231 -11.77 -0.74 16.62
CA ASP A 231 -11.49 0.53 15.95
C ASP A 231 -10.04 0.58 15.45
N GLN A 232 -9.85 1.09 14.24
CA GLN A 232 -8.56 1.00 13.56
C GLN A 232 -7.52 1.96 14.11
N MET A 233 -7.93 3.13 14.61
CA MET A 233 -7.00 4.06 15.25
C MET A 233 -6.64 3.59 16.66
N GLU A 234 -7.56 2.94 17.38
CA GLU A 234 -7.23 2.22 18.62
C GLU A 234 -6.26 1.05 18.37
N ALA A 235 -6.46 0.29 17.30
CA ALA A 235 -5.56 -0.79 16.90
C ALA A 235 -4.17 -0.26 16.55
N TYR A 236 -4.10 0.84 15.79
CA TYR A 236 -2.85 1.53 15.48
C TYR A 236 -2.13 2.02 16.74
N ARG A 237 -2.84 2.73 17.63
CA ARG A 237 -2.28 3.19 18.91
C ARG A 237 -1.79 2.04 19.79
N ALA A 238 -2.50 0.91 19.81
CA ALA A 238 -2.07 -0.28 20.54
C ALA A 238 -0.79 -0.93 19.97
N PHE A 239 -0.57 -0.83 18.65
CA PHE A 239 0.68 -1.23 18.02
C PHE A 239 1.82 -0.23 18.28
N ARG A 240 1.54 1.05 18.00
CA ARG A 240 2.54 2.12 17.88
C ARG A 240 2.90 2.79 19.21
N GLY A 241 1.98 2.77 20.17
CA GLY A 241 2.05 3.49 21.44
C GLY A 241 1.62 4.96 21.36
N ARG A 242 1.36 5.48 20.16
CA ARG A 242 0.96 6.86 19.88
C ARG A 242 0.16 6.97 18.59
N GLU A 243 -0.38 8.15 18.32
CA GLU A 243 -0.97 8.48 17.02
C GLU A 243 0.10 8.60 15.93
N PRO A 244 -0.26 8.35 14.66
CA PRO A 244 0.68 8.43 13.55
C PRO A 244 1.19 9.87 13.35
N SER A 245 2.45 10.03 12.96
CA SER A 245 3.01 11.32 12.52
C SER A 245 3.30 11.30 11.02
N ILE A 246 3.10 12.44 10.35
CA ILE A 246 3.41 12.61 8.93
C ILE A 246 4.93 12.71 8.67
N ASP A 247 5.74 13.01 9.68
CA ASP A 247 7.18 13.27 9.56
C ASP A 247 7.93 12.14 8.86
N ALA A 248 7.56 10.89 9.18
CA ALA A 248 8.16 9.71 8.57
C ALA A 248 7.87 9.63 7.07
N LEU A 249 6.65 9.98 6.65
CA LEU A 249 6.27 10.04 5.24
C LEU A 249 7.01 11.16 4.52
N MET A 250 7.09 12.35 5.12
CA MET A 250 7.80 13.51 4.56
C MET A 250 9.28 13.16 4.32
N LYS A 251 9.96 12.58 5.32
CA LYS A 251 11.34 12.12 5.21
C LYS A 251 11.53 10.99 4.18
N LYS A 252 10.57 10.06 4.09
CA LYS A 252 10.55 8.97 3.09
C LYS A 252 10.47 9.55 1.67
N LYS A 253 9.64 10.58 1.47
CA LYS A 253 9.46 11.28 0.18
C LYS A 253 10.53 12.32 -0.13
N GLY A 254 11.40 12.65 0.82
CA GLY A 254 12.47 13.64 0.64
C GLY A 254 11.98 15.08 0.76
N PHE A 255 10.85 15.30 1.44
CA PHE A 255 10.36 16.62 1.78
C PHE A 255 10.94 17.09 3.12
N VAL A 256 10.94 18.40 3.32
CA VAL A 256 11.40 19.04 4.57
C VAL A 256 10.45 18.65 5.70
N VAL A 257 11.02 18.39 6.88
CA VAL A 257 10.34 18.04 8.13
C VAL A 257 10.67 19.11 9.17
#